data_AF-A0AAW7E502-F1
#
_entry.id   AF-A0AAW7E502-F1
#
_cell.length_a   1.000
_cell.length_b   1.000
_cell.length_c   1.000
_cell.angle_alpha   90.00
_cell.angle_beta   90.00
_cell.angle_gamma   90.00
#
_symmetry.space_group_name_H-M   'P 1'
#
loop_
_entity.id
_entity.type
_entity.pdbx_description
1 polymer ?
#
loop_
_entity_poly.entity_id
_entity_poly.type
_entity_poly.pdbx_seq_one_letter_code
_entity_poly.pdbx_strand_id
1 'polypeptide(L)'
;MFGITDIVTFIIGTIFIVILPGPNSLYVMSIASRFGIKIGYLAALGVFTGDLILILCTVLGAASLLHNFPWLFILLKIIGAAYLSYLGIRLIIASYHTWLNTHAQNIEAADAITQKNIHPFRSALTISLLNPKAIFFYLSFFIQFVDPDYTHPALSFSILSIVVQITSMAYLSILIFSGVKLAHFFNRRYKIAAIGVAAVGLLFCGFGLKLAFSTM
;
A
#
# COMPACT_ATOMS: atom_id res chain seq x y z
N MET A 1 19.23 -16.40 7.59
CA MET A 1 18.37 -17.34 6.82
C MET A 1 17.48 -16.51 5.90
N PHE A 2 17.52 -16.74 4.58
CA PHE A 2 16.80 -16.01 3.53
C PHE A 2 17.16 -14.52 3.26
N GLY A 3 18.22 -13.97 3.85
CA GLY A 3 18.64 -12.57 3.55
C GLY A 3 17.62 -11.49 3.91
N ILE A 4 16.78 -11.72 4.93
CA ILE A 4 15.79 -10.75 5.42
C ILE A 4 16.24 -10.24 6.79
N THR A 5 16.46 -8.94 6.91
CA THR A 5 17.09 -8.32 8.10
C THR A 5 16.12 -8.06 9.24
N ASP A 6 14.83 -7.79 8.98
CA ASP A 6 13.82 -7.45 10.01
C ASP A 6 12.39 -7.89 9.63
N ILE A 7 12.09 -9.20 9.59
CA ILE A 7 10.80 -9.71 9.09
C ILE A 7 9.58 -9.24 9.91
N VAL A 8 9.72 -9.11 11.23
CA VAL A 8 8.62 -8.65 12.11
C VAL A 8 8.29 -7.19 11.81
N THR A 9 9.30 -6.33 11.69
CA THR A 9 9.15 -4.93 11.32
C THR A 9 8.55 -4.78 9.92
N PHE A 10 8.93 -5.65 8.98
CA PHE A 10 8.32 -5.70 7.65
C PHE A 10 6.83 -6.05 7.71
N ILE A 11 6.45 -7.08 8.46
CA ILE A 11 5.05 -7.50 8.61
C ILE A 11 4.22 -6.38 9.24
N ILE A 12 4.72 -5.79 10.33
CA ILE A 12 4.05 -4.68 11.02
C ILE A 12 3.87 -3.50 10.07
N GLY A 13 4.94 -3.07 9.39
CA GLY A 13 4.87 -2.00 8.40
C GLY A 13 3.88 -2.32 7.28
N THR A 14 3.96 -3.52 6.69
CA THR A 14 3.03 -3.98 5.65
C THR A 14 1.57 -3.90 6.09
N ILE A 15 1.24 -4.42 7.28
CA ILE A 15 -0.12 -4.38 7.83
C ILE A 15 -0.61 -2.93 7.94
N PHE A 16 0.20 -2.04 8.51
CA PHE A 16 -0.15 -0.64 8.66
C PHE A 16 -0.40 0.07 7.32
N ILE A 17 0.44 -0.22 6.32
CA ILE A 17 0.36 0.38 4.99
C ILE A 17 -0.87 -0.11 4.24
N VAL A 18 -1.16 -1.40 4.32
CA VAL A 18 -2.30 -2.03 3.67
C VAL A 18 -3.61 -1.56 4.30
N ILE A 19 -3.68 -1.46 5.64
CA ILE A 19 -4.90 -1.04 6.36
C ILE A 19 -5.30 0.39 5.99
N LEU A 20 -4.34 1.26 5.74
CA LEU A 20 -4.58 2.64 5.38
C LEU A 20 -5.33 2.73 4.03
N PRO A 21 -6.60 3.20 4.02
CA PRO A 21 -7.40 3.23 2.81
C PRO A 21 -6.74 4.11 1.75
N GLY A 22 -6.44 3.51 0.59
CA GLY A 22 -5.94 4.21 -0.59
C GLY A 22 -6.88 4.05 -1.79
N PRO A 23 -6.47 4.50 -2.99
CA PRO A 23 -7.28 4.37 -4.20
C PRO A 23 -7.77 2.94 -4.46
N ASN A 24 -6.88 1.95 -4.29
CA ASN A 24 -7.19 0.51 -4.46
C ASN A 24 -8.31 0.07 -3.49
N SER A 25 -8.12 0.31 -2.19
CA SER A 25 -9.06 -0.09 -1.13
C SER A 25 -10.43 0.57 -1.30
N LEU A 26 -10.45 1.87 -1.63
CA LEU A 26 -11.68 2.64 -1.85
C LEU A 26 -12.43 2.16 -3.09
N TYR A 27 -11.72 1.88 -4.18
CA TYR A 27 -12.32 1.35 -5.40
C TYR A 27 -12.96 -0.02 -5.16
N VAL A 28 -12.21 -0.96 -4.56
CA VAL A 28 -12.72 -2.32 -4.24
C VAL A 28 -13.93 -2.25 -3.31
N MET A 29 -13.88 -1.40 -2.28
CA MET A 29 -15.01 -1.20 -1.35
C MET A 29 -16.24 -0.63 -2.08
N SER A 30 -16.06 0.39 -2.92
CA SER A 30 -17.15 1.02 -3.68
C SER A 30 -17.82 0.03 -4.64
N ILE A 31 -17.02 -0.73 -5.38
CA ILE A 31 -17.52 -1.74 -6.31
C ILE A 31 -18.20 -2.90 -5.59
N ALA A 32 -17.62 -3.41 -4.49
CA ALA A 32 -18.23 -4.46 -3.68
C ALA A 32 -19.58 -4.01 -3.09
N SER A 33 -19.65 -2.77 -2.62
CA SER A 33 -20.88 -2.22 -2.04
C SER A 33 -21.99 -1.97 -3.06
N ARG A 34 -21.63 -1.64 -4.31
CA ARG A 34 -22.60 -1.30 -5.37
C ARG A 34 -23.05 -2.51 -6.19
N PHE A 35 -22.13 -3.44 -6.44
CA PHE A 35 -22.33 -4.53 -7.39
C PHE A 35 -22.17 -5.92 -6.76
N GLY A 36 -21.94 -5.98 -5.45
CA GLY A 36 -21.86 -7.21 -4.66
C GLY A 36 -20.46 -7.82 -4.59
N ILE A 37 -20.35 -8.84 -3.72
CA ILE A 37 -19.10 -9.49 -3.33
C ILE A 37 -18.33 -10.05 -4.53
N LYS A 38 -19.02 -10.69 -5.48
CA LYS A 38 -18.38 -11.28 -6.68
C LYS A 38 -17.63 -10.24 -7.50
N ILE A 39 -18.26 -9.08 -7.74
CA ILE A 39 -17.67 -7.99 -8.52
C ILE A 39 -16.56 -7.30 -7.71
N GLY A 40 -16.72 -7.22 -6.39
CA GLY A 40 -15.66 -6.79 -5.47
C GLY A 40 -14.38 -7.63 -5.58
N TYR A 41 -14.51 -8.96 -5.65
CA TYR A 41 -13.37 -9.85 -5.86
C TYR A 41 -12.75 -9.73 -7.25
N LEU A 42 -13.53 -9.45 -8.30
CA LEU A 42 -12.98 -9.14 -9.63
C LEU A 42 -12.12 -7.87 -9.60
N ALA A 43 -12.54 -6.84 -8.86
CA ALA A 43 -11.72 -5.65 -8.63
C ALA A 43 -10.47 -5.98 -7.80
N ALA A 44 -10.60 -6.76 -6.72
CA ALA A 44 -9.45 -7.17 -5.91
C ALA A 44 -8.41 -7.94 -6.72
N LEU A 45 -8.82 -8.84 -7.62
CA LEU A 45 -7.90 -9.52 -8.53
C LEU A 45 -7.13 -8.54 -9.42
N GLY A 46 -7.76 -7.46 -9.88
CA GLY A 46 -7.07 -6.39 -10.61
C GLY A 46 -5.99 -5.70 -9.77
N VAL A 47 -6.28 -5.45 -8.49
CA VAL A 47 -5.30 -4.94 -7.54
C VAL A 47 -4.15 -5.93 -7.35
N PHE A 48 -4.43 -7.22 -7.12
CA PHE A 48 -3.40 -8.26 -6.96
C PHE A 48 -2.46 -8.35 -8.15
N THR A 49 -3.01 -8.31 -9.37
CA THR A 49 -2.22 -8.33 -10.59
C THR A 49 -1.37 -7.08 -10.71
N GLY A 50 -1.91 -5.89 -10.40
CA GLY A 50 -1.14 -4.65 -10.40
C GLY A 50 0.00 -4.65 -9.38
N ASP A 51 -0.28 -5.08 -8.16
CA ASP A 51 0.70 -5.23 -7.08
C ASP A 51 1.80 -6.21 -7.49
N LEU A 52 1.44 -7.35 -8.07
CA LEU A 52 2.40 -8.34 -8.58
C LEU A 52 3.29 -7.73 -9.67
N ILE A 53 2.72 -6.98 -10.62
CA ILE A 53 3.49 -6.33 -11.69
C ILE A 53 4.46 -5.32 -11.09
N LEU A 54 4.02 -4.44 -10.19
CA LEU A 54 4.87 -3.45 -9.56
C LEU A 54 5.99 -4.07 -8.72
N ILE A 55 5.67 -5.14 -7.98
CA ILE A 55 6.65 -5.94 -7.25
C ILE A 55 7.66 -6.54 -8.22
N LEU A 56 7.23 -7.22 -9.28
CA LEU A 56 8.13 -7.82 -10.27
C LEU A 56 9.00 -6.77 -10.95
N CYS A 57 8.45 -5.61 -11.31
CA CYS A 57 9.21 -4.48 -11.81
C CYS A 57 10.24 -3.98 -10.78
N THR A 58 9.87 -3.96 -9.50
CA THR A 58 10.79 -3.59 -8.42
C THR A 58 11.89 -4.63 -8.26
N VAL A 59 11.59 -5.93 -8.29
CA VAL A 59 12.58 -7.01 -8.11
C VAL A 59 13.53 -7.09 -9.32
N LEU A 60 12.99 -7.13 -10.53
CA LEU A 60 13.76 -7.20 -11.77
C LEU A 60 14.55 -5.91 -12.01
N GLY A 61 13.92 -4.76 -11.74
CA GLY A 61 14.53 -3.45 -11.85
C GLY A 61 15.61 -3.23 -10.79
N ALA A 62 15.33 -3.52 -9.52
CA ALA A 62 16.31 -3.35 -8.44
C ALA A 62 17.53 -4.27 -8.65
N ALA A 63 17.35 -5.54 -9.00
CA ALA A 63 18.49 -6.44 -9.20
C ALA A 63 19.43 -5.99 -10.33
N SER A 64 18.89 -5.52 -11.46
CA SER A 64 19.70 -5.02 -12.58
C SER A 64 20.31 -3.64 -12.31
N LEU A 65 19.57 -2.76 -11.62
CA LEU A 65 20.02 -1.41 -11.27
C LEU A 65 21.05 -1.40 -10.15
N LEU A 66 20.92 -2.26 -9.14
CA LEU A 66 21.84 -2.41 -8.01
C LEU A 66 23.25 -2.77 -8.48
N HIS A 67 23.36 -3.68 -9.45
CA HIS A 67 24.65 -4.19 -9.90
C HIS A 67 25.35 -3.23 -10.89
N ASN A 68 24.58 -2.54 -11.75
CA ASN A 68 25.15 -1.70 -12.80
C ASN A 68 25.24 -0.21 -12.45
N PHE A 69 24.39 0.28 -11.54
CA PHE A 69 24.31 1.71 -11.20
C PHE A 69 24.16 1.93 -9.68
N PRO A 70 25.24 1.79 -8.89
CA PRO A 70 25.20 1.96 -7.43
C PRO A 70 24.68 3.33 -6.96
N TRP A 71 24.89 4.38 -7.75
CA TRP A 71 24.36 5.73 -7.47
C TRP A 71 22.83 5.80 -7.60
N LEU A 72 22.23 4.98 -8.46
CA LEU A 72 20.78 4.94 -8.67
C LEU A 72 20.07 4.30 -7.48
N PHE A 73 20.74 3.39 -6.77
CA PHE A 73 20.26 2.86 -5.49
C PHE A 73 20.15 3.96 -4.44
N ILE A 74 21.18 4.80 -4.28
CA ILE A 74 21.16 5.96 -3.38
C ILE A 74 20.03 6.91 -3.78
N LEU A 75 19.87 7.17 -5.09
CA LEU A 75 18.81 8.03 -5.60
C LEU A 75 17.41 7.47 -5.28
N LEU A 76 17.17 6.19 -5.54
CA LEU A 76 15.91 5.51 -5.21
C LEU A 76 15.65 5.53 -3.70
N LYS A 77 16.68 5.29 -2.89
CA LYS A 77 16.64 5.31 -1.43
C LYS A 77 16.26 6.69 -0.90
N ILE A 78 16.84 7.76 -1.45
CA ILE A 78 16.52 9.15 -1.08
C ILE A 78 15.10 9.53 -1.54
N ILE A 79 14.74 9.23 -2.79
CA ILE A 79 13.39 9.50 -3.33
C ILE A 79 12.34 8.74 -2.51
N GLY A 80 12.65 7.49 -2.19
CA GLY A 80 11.81 6.63 -1.39
C GLY A 80 11.65 7.11 0.04
N ALA A 81 12.74 7.51 0.67
CA ALA A 81 12.73 8.10 2.02
C ALA A 81 11.89 9.38 2.03
N ALA A 82 12.13 10.29 1.08
CA ALA A 82 11.37 11.52 0.93
C ALA A 82 9.89 11.25 0.70
N TYR A 83 9.53 10.26 -0.11
CA TYR A 83 8.14 9.89 -0.36
C TYR A 83 7.47 9.25 0.85
N LEU A 84 8.12 8.30 1.53
CA LEU A 84 7.60 7.67 2.74
C LEU A 84 7.40 8.72 3.84
N SER A 85 8.35 9.64 4.02
CA SER A 85 8.21 10.79 4.92
C SER A 85 7.08 11.72 4.51
N TYR A 86 6.96 12.07 3.21
CA TYR A 86 5.84 12.88 2.70
C TYR A 86 4.48 12.21 2.94
N LEU A 87 4.38 10.91 2.68
CA LEU A 87 3.18 10.13 2.95
C LEU A 87 2.87 10.12 4.45
N GLY A 88 3.90 9.90 5.29
CA GLY A 88 3.78 9.97 6.74
C GLY A 88 3.24 11.30 7.25
N ILE A 89 3.79 12.41 6.74
CA ILE A 89 3.34 13.78 7.02
C ILE A 89 1.90 13.99 6.56
N ARG A 90 1.55 13.57 5.34
CA ARG A 90 0.17 13.66 4.82
C ARG A 90 -0.82 12.92 5.69
N LEU A 91 -0.43 11.79 6.26
CA LEU A 91 -1.27 11.00 7.17
C LEU A 91 -1.47 11.68 8.51
N ILE A 92 -0.42 12.26 9.06
CA ILE A 92 -0.51 13.07 10.29
C ILE A 92 -1.45 14.27 10.06
N ILE A 93 -1.32 14.95 8.91
CA ILE A 93 -2.19 16.07 8.52
C ILE A 93 -3.65 15.60 8.32
N ALA A 94 -3.88 14.50 7.60
CA ALA A 94 -5.21 13.96 7.38
C ALA A 94 -5.88 13.53 8.69
N SER A 95 -5.14 12.88 9.59
CA SER A 95 -5.60 12.56 10.94
C SER A 95 -5.98 13.80 11.74
N TYR A 96 -5.15 14.85 11.69
CA TYR A 96 -5.43 16.11 12.37
C TYR A 96 -6.71 16.77 11.86
N HIS A 97 -6.95 16.77 10.54
CA HIS A 97 -8.21 17.26 9.96
C HIS A 97 -9.43 16.41 10.32
N THR A 98 -9.31 15.07 10.31
CA THR A 98 -10.39 14.16 10.76
C THR A 98 -10.69 14.32 12.26
N TRP A 99 -9.70 14.70 13.06
CA TRP A 99 -9.87 14.99 14.49
C TRP A 99 -10.59 16.32 14.75
N LEU A 100 -10.33 17.34 13.92
CA LEU A 100 -10.84 18.70 14.11
C LEU A 100 -12.21 18.98 13.47
N ASN A 101 -12.58 18.33 12.37
CA ASN A 101 -13.82 18.62 11.63
C ASN A 101 -14.85 17.48 11.70
N THR A 102 -16.07 17.81 12.13
CA THR A 102 -17.28 16.96 12.13
C THR A 102 -17.94 16.88 10.74
N HIS A 103 -17.18 16.84 9.66
CA HIS A 103 -17.75 16.54 8.35
C HIS A 103 -16.99 15.35 7.77
N ALA A 104 -17.64 14.19 7.87
CA ALA A 104 -17.41 13.09 6.96
C ALA A 104 -17.32 13.70 5.55
N GLN A 105 -16.13 13.65 4.95
CA GLN A 105 -16.01 14.02 3.55
C GLN A 105 -17.03 13.16 2.82
N ASN A 106 -18.05 13.82 2.29
CA ASN A 106 -18.79 13.32 1.16
C ASN A 106 -17.72 13.06 0.10
N ILE A 107 -17.26 11.82 0.03
CA ILE A 107 -16.69 11.28 -1.18
C ILE A 107 -17.88 11.31 -2.12
N GLU A 108 -18.04 12.42 -2.84
CA GLU A 108 -18.93 12.52 -3.97
C GLU A 108 -18.63 11.30 -4.83
N ALA A 109 -19.57 10.37 -4.74
CA ALA A 109 -19.64 9.22 -5.58
C ALA A 109 -19.80 9.74 -7.00
N ALA A 110 -18.68 9.83 -7.72
CA ALA A 110 -18.67 10.04 -9.15
C ALA A 110 -19.63 9.04 -9.79
N ASP A 111 -20.77 9.59 -10.20
CA ASP A 111 -21.80 9.20 -11.16
C ASP A 111 -22.19 7.73 -11.34
N ALA A 112 -23.48 7.57 -11.67
CA ALA A 112 -24.18 6.32 -11.87
C ALA A 112 -23.55 5.45 -12.98
N ILE A 113 -22.64 4.54 -12.60
CA ILE A 113 -22.17 3.49 -13.49
C ILE A 113 -23.18 2.32 -13.46
N THR A 114 -23.99 2.19 -14.50
CA THR A 114 -24.89 1.06 -14.71
C THR A 114 -24.10 -0.25 -14.85
N GLN A 115 -24.60 -1.36 -14.29
CA GLN A 115 -23.95 -2.70 -14.29
C GLN A 115 -23.41 -3.17 -15.66
N LYS A 116 -23.93 -2.65 -16.77
CA LYS A 116 -23.72 -3.19 -18.12
C LYS A 116 -22.33 -2.90 -18.72
N ASN A 117 -21.57 -1.94 -18.20
CA ASN A 117 -20.28 -1.48 -18.80
C ASN A 117 -19.11 -1.41 -17.80
N ILE A 118 -19.16 -2.13 -16.69
CA ILE A 118 -18.11 -2.07 -15.68
C ILE A 118 -17.05 -3.12 -15.99
N HIS A 119 -15.79 -2.70 -16.04
CA HIS A 119 -14.64 -3.61 -16.09
C HIS A 119 -13.84 -3.51 -14.78
N PRO A 120 -14.31 -4.15 -13.68
CA PRO A 120 -13.74 -3.99 -12.34
C PRO A 120 -12.27 -4.36 -12.27
N PHE A 121 -11.90 -5.46 -12.93
CA PHE A 121 -10.51 -5.93 -13.00
C PHE A 121 -9.60 -4.90 -13.68
N ARG A 122 -9.94 -4.47 -14.91
CA ARG A 122 -9.12 -3.51 -15.68
C ARG A 122 -9.00 -2.17 -14.97
N SER A 123 -10.10 -1.69 -14.41
CA SER A 123 -10.13 -0.44 -13.67
C SER A 123 -9.24 -0.51 -12.42
N ALA A 124 -9.39 -1.57 -11.61
CA ALA A 124 -8.56 -1.78 -10.42
C ALA A 124 -7.08 -1.98 -10.76
N LEU A 125 -6.78 -2.68 -11.85
CA LEU A 125 -5.42 -2.86 -12.36
C LEU A 125 -4.78 -1.51 -12.72
N THR A 126 -5.47 -0.68 -13.51
CA THR A 126 -4.99 0.65 -13.87
C THR A 126 -4.82 1.55 -12.64
N ILE A 127 -5.77 1.52 -11.71
CA ILE A 127 -5.69 2.27 -10.46
C ILE A 127 -4.46 1.83 -9.66
N SER A 128 -4.20 0.51 -9.56
CA SER A 128 -3.04 0.01 -8.81
C SER A 128 -1.72 0.37 -9.49
N LEU A 129 -1.60 0.17 -10.80
CA LEU A 129 -0.37 0.50 -11.56
C LEU A 129 -0.03 1.99 -11.52
N LEU A 130 -1.03 2.87 -11.45
CA LEU A 130 -0.83 4.32 -11.36
C LEU A 130 -0.82 4.83 -9.91
N ASN A 131 -0.90 3.95 -8.91
CA ASN A 131 -0.98 4.34 -7.52
C ASN A 131 0.42 4.73 -7.00
N PRO A 132 0.72 6.03 -6.80
CA PRO A 132 2.05 6.44 -6.33
C PRO A 132 2.36 5.83 -4.96
N LYS A 133 1.36 5.61 -4.11
CA LYS A 133 1.55 4.97 -2.79
C LYS A 133 2.13 3.56 -2.96
N ALA A 134 1.57 2.78 -3.90
CA ALA A 134 2.01 1.41 -4.15
C ALA A 134 3.40 1.38 -4.79
N ILE A 135 3.62 2.19 -5.84
CA ILE A 135 4.91 2.30 -6.54
C ILE A 135 6.03 2.60 -5.56
N PHE A 136 5.91 3.68 -4.80
CA PHE A 136 6.96 4.09 -3.88
C PHE A 136 7.05 3.16 -2.65
N PHE A 137 5.95 2.55 -2.20
CA PHE A 137 6.02 1.51 -1.18
C PHE A 137 6.90 0.36 -1.64
N TYR A 138 6.63 -0.24 -2.79
CA TYR A 138 7.46 -1.35 -3.28
C TYR A 138 8.91 -0.92 -3.49
N LEU A 139 9.12 0.22 -4.15
CA LEU A 139 10.46 0.72 -4.46
C LEU A 139 11.31 1.03 -3.22
N SER A 140 10.69 1.52 -2.15
CA SER A 140 11.42 2.07 -0.99
C SER A 140 11.40 1.14 0.20
N PHE A 141 10.30 0.42 0.40
CA PHE A 141 10.10 -0.43 1.56
C PHE A 141 10.79 -1.78 1.36
N PHE A 142 10.62 -2.44 0.20
CA PHE A 142 11.13 -3.81 0.02
C PHE A 142 12.66 -3.86 0.11
N ILE A 143 13.33 -2.87 -0.48
CA ILE A 143 14.79 -2.79 -0.50
C ILE A 143 15.39 -2.70 0.93
N GLN A 144 14.67 -2.14 1.91
CA GLN A 144 15.17 -2.01 3.28
C GLN A 144 15.32 -3.34 4.03
N PHE A 145 14.57 -4.34 3.59
CA PHE A 145 14.47 -5.61 4.30
C PHE A 145 15.16 -6.75 3.55
N VAL A 146 15.86 -6.45 2.45
CA VAL A 146 16.67 -7.42 1.72
C VAL A 146 18.14 -7.07 1.94
N ASP A 147 18.88 -8.07 2.42
CA ASP A 147 20.33 -8.01 2.58
C ASP A 147 21.01 -7.92 1.20
N PRO A 148 21.76 -6.83 0.90
CA PRO A 148 22.45 -6.66 -0.38
C PRO A 148 23.48 -7.75 -0.67
N ASP A 149 24.10 -8.32 0.37
CA ASP A 149 25.17 -9.31 0.25
C ASP A 149 24.62 -10.76 0.16
N TYR A 150 23.29 -10.92 0.23
CA TYR A 150 22.68 -12.24 0.16
C TYR A 150 22.77 -12.82 -1.26
N THR A 151 23.20 -14.08 -1.35
CA THR A 151 23.44 -14.78 -2.63
C THR A 151 22.20 -14.95 -3.51
N HIS A 152 21.00 -14.88 -2.94
CA HIS A 152 19.73 -15.12 -3.64
C HIS A 152 18.67 -14.05 -3.30
N PRO A 153 18.88 -12.78 -3.65
CA PRO A 153 17.97 -11.69 -3.26
C PRO A 153 16.56 -11.86 -3.83
N ALA A 154 16.43 -12.49 -5.00
CA ALA A 154 15.14 -12.83 -5.60
C ALA A 154 14.26 -13.71 -4.68
N LEU A 155 14.87 -14.61 -3.88
CA LEU A 155 14.13 -15.44 -2.92
C LEU A 155 13.59 -14.58 -1.77
N SER A 156 14.41 -13.67 -1.22
CA SER A 156 14.01 -12.72 -0.16
C SER A 156 12.84 -11.86 -0.64
N PHE A 157 12.96 -11.25 -1.81
CA PHE A 157 11.89 -10.46 -2.41
C PHE A 157 10.63 -11.30 -2.65
N SER A 158 10.75 -12.55 -3.12
CA SER A 158 9.60 -13.44 -3.34
C SER A 158 8.84 -13.71 -2.03
N ILE A 159 9.55 -13.97 -0.93
CA ILE A 159 8.95 -14.18 0.40
C ILE A 159 8.22 -12.90 0.85
N LEU A 160 8.87 -11.75 0.78
CA LEU A 160 8.27 -10.46 1.13
C LEU A 160 7.01 -10.15 0.30
N SER A 161 7.04 -10.51 -0.99
CA SER A 161 5.91 -10.36 -1.91
C SER A 161 4.72 -11.21 -1.48
N ILE A 162 4.95 -12.47 -1.10
CA ILE A 162 3.89 -13.38 -0.62
C ILE A 162 3.26 -12.82 0.66
N VAL A 163 4.06 -12.32 1.60
CA VAL A 163 3.56 -11.70 2.83
C VAL A 163 2.65 -10.51 2.51
N VAL A 164 3.07 -9.63 1.59
CA VAL A 164 2.24 -8.47 1.19
C VAL A 164 0.96 -8.92 0.50
N GLN A 165 1.01 -9.89 -0.39
CA GLN A 165 -0.18 -10.38 -1.10
C GLN A 165 -1.18 -11.05 -0.18
N ILE A 166 -0.73 -11.86 0.77
CA ILE A 166 -1.60 -12.45 1.80
C ILE A 166 -2.25 -11.36 2.65
N THR A 167 -1.46 -10.37 3.09
CA THR A 167 -1.96 -9.25 3.90
C THR A 167 -2.99 -8.41 3.14
N SER A 168 -2.70 -8.09 1.87
CA SER A 168 -3.59 -7.37 0.96
C SER A 168 -4.89 -8.15 0.71
N MET A 169 -4.82 -9.47 0.51
CA MET A 169 -6.00 -10.33 0.29
C MET A 169 -6.88 -10.43 1.50
N ALA A 170 -6.29 -10.60 2.69
CA ALA A 170 -7.04 -10.60 3.94
C ALA A 170 -7.77 -9.27 4.13
N TYR A 171 -7.06 -8.14 3.95
CA TYR A 171 -7.63 -6.81 4.11
C TYR A 171 -8.74 -6.49 3.08
N LEU A 172 -8.49 -6.75 1.78
CA LEU A 172 -9.50 -6.51 0.75
C LEU A 172 -10.71 -7.43 0.93
N SER A 173 -10.52 -8.68 1.34
CA SER A 173 -11.63 -9.58 1.68
C SER A 173 -12.45 -9.02 2.83
N ILE A 174 -11.81 -8.55 3.91
CA ILE A 174 -12.50 -7.88 5.01
C ILE A 174 -13.31 -6.68 4.49
N LEU A 175 -12.74 -5.83 3.63
CA LEU A 175 -13.46 -4.69 3.03
C LEU A 175 -14.64 -5.11 2.15
N ILE A 176 -14.47 -6.16 1.35
CA ILE A 176 -15.52 -6.68 0.45
C ILE A 176 -16.70 -7.20 1.27
N PHE A 177 -16.45 -8.04 2.27
CA PHE A 177 -17.50 -8.61 3.12
C PHE A 177 -18.09 -7.60 4.09
N SER A 178 -17.27 -6.66 4.56
CA SER A 178 -17.71 -5.62 5.49
C SER A 178 -18.22 -4.36 4.77
N GLY A 179 -18.42 -4.43 3.45
CA GLY A 179 -19.05 -3.39 2.64
C GLY A 179 -20.38 -2.91 3.26
N VAL A 180 -20.62 -1.60 3.18
CA VAL A 180 -21.62 -0.82 3.94
C VAL A 180 -21.36 -0.73 5.46
N LYS A 181 -21.11 -1.84 6.17
CA LYS A 181 -20.98 -1.85 7.64
C LYS A 181 -19.67 -1.24 8.18
N LEU A 182 -18.53 -1.51 7.54
CA LEU A 182 -17.22 -1.01 7.98
C LEU A 182 -17.04 0.47 7.65
N ALA A 183 -17.54 0.93 6.50
CA ALA A 183 -17.61 2.34 6.17
C ALA A 183 -18.44 3.11 7.22
N HIS A 184 -19.56 2.53 7.68
CA HIS A 184 -20.32 3.08 8.81
C HIS A 184 -19.57 2.99 10.15
N PHE A 185 -18.82 1.93 10.44
CA PHE A 185 -18.05 1.80 11.67
C PHE A 185 -16.90 2.82 11.77
N PHE A 186 -16.13 3.00 10.68
CA PHE A 186 -15.07 4.02 10.60
C PHE A 186 -15.66 5.44 10.66
N ASN A 187 -16.79 5.69 10.01
CA ASN A 187 -17.50 6.96 10.14
C ASN A 187 -18.02 7.20 11.57
N ARG A 188 -18.41 6.14 12.29
CA ARG A 188 -18.96 6.23 13.66
C ARG A 188 -17.88 6.31 14.75
N ARG A 189 -16.65 5.84 14.50
CA ARG A 189 -15.50 5.94 15.42
C ARG A 189 -14.30 6.66 14.79
N TYR A 190 -14.57 7.75 14.07
CA TYR A 190 -13.59 8.52 13.30
C TYR A 190 -12.35 8.98 14.08
N LYS A 191 -12.47 9.22 15.40
CA LYS A 191 -11.33 9.57 16.27
C LYS A 191 -10.33 8.41 16.44
N ILE A 192 -10.80 7.17 16.54
CA ILE A 192 -9.92 5.98 16.64
C ILE A 192 -9.22 5.75 15.30
N ALA A 193 -9.96 5.94 14.20
CA ALA A 193 -9.40 5.90 12.86
C ALA A 193 -8.31 6.98 12.68
N ALA A 194 -8.56 8.21 13.13
CA ALA A 194 -7.58 9.30 13.10
C ALA A 194 -6.30 8.92 13.87
N ILE A 195 -6.40 8.46 15.11
CA ILE A 195 -5.22 8.01 15.91
C ILE A 195 -4.43 6.94 15.16
N GLY A 196 -5.10 5.94 14.58
CA GLY A 196 -4.45 4.91 13.78
C GLY A 196 -3.71 5.49 12.57
N VAL A 197 -4.35 6.41 11.84
CA VAL A 197 -3.75 7.10 10.68
C VAL A 197 -2.54 7.94 11.09
N ALA A 198 -2.58 8.65 12.22
CA ALA A 198 -1.43 9.41 12.74
C ALA A 198 -0.28 8.49 13.17
N ALA A 199 -0.56 7.38 13.86
CA ALA A 199 0.45 6.41 14.28
C ALA A 199 1.16 5.77 13.08
N VAL A 200 0.39 5.41 12.04
CA VAL A 200 0.94 4.95 10.75
C VAL A 200 1.82 6.04 10.15
N GLY A 201 1.36 7.30 10.15
CA GLY A 201 2.13 8.42 9.63
C GLY A 201 3.49 8.62 10.33
N LEU A 202 3.52 8.51 11.65
CA LEU A 202 4.76 8.56 12.43
C LEU A 202 5.70 7.39 12.11
N LEU A 203 5.17 6.18 12.00
CA LEU A 203 5.96 5.00 11.60
C LEU A 203 6.57 5.18 10.21
N PHE A 204 5.82 5.73 9.26
CA PHE A 204 6.32 6.05 7.92
C PHE A 204 7.43 7.10 7.93
N CYS A 205 7.28 8.16 8.73
CA CYS A 205 8.37 9.11 8.93
C CYS A 205 9.60 8.42 9.53
N GLY A 206 9.39 7.54 10.51
CA GLY A 206 10.45 6.70 11.09
C GLY A 206 11.12 5.80 10.05
N PHE A 207 10.36 5.15 9.17
CA PHE A 207 10.89 4.35 8.06
C PHE A 207 11.63 5.21 7.04
N GLY A 208 11.12 6.40 6.69
CA GLY A 208 11.80 7.34 5.80
C GLY A 208 13.15 7.78 6.38
N LEU A 209 13.20 8.07 7.68
CA LEU A 209 14.44 8.39 8.39
C LEU A 209 15.39 7.19 8.45
N LYS A 210 14.90 6.00 8.84
CA LYS A 210 15.70 4.75 8.85
C LYS A 210 16.26 4.44 7.46
N LEU A 211 15.46 4.65 6.40
CA LEU A 211 15.89 4.50 5.01
C LEU A 211 16.93 5.55 4.62
N ALA A 212 16.79 6.80 5.05
CA ALA A 212 17.79 7.84 4.76
C ALA A 212 19.14 7.57 5.46
N PHE A 213 19.11 6.99 6.67
CA PHE A 213 20.30 6.76 7.50
C PHE A 213 20.84 5.33 7.47
N SER A 214 20.19 4.38 6.79
CA SER A 214 20.78 3.04 6.67
C SER A 214 22.09 3.15 5.89
N THR A 215 23.15 2.51 6.35
CA THR A 215 24.39 2.39 5.57
C THR A 215 24.18 1.51 4.34
N MET A 216 25.06 1.67 3.34
CA MET A 216 25.11 0.76 2.18
C MET A 216 25.33 -0.68 2.63
#